data_AF-S3DME0-F1
#
_entry.id   AF-S3DME0-F1
#
_cell.length_a   1.000
_cell.length_b   1.000
_cell.length_c   1.000
_cell.angle_alpha   90.00
_cell.angle_beta   90.00
_cell.angle_gamma   90.00
#
_symmetry.space_group_name_H-M   'P 1'
#
loop_
_entity.id
_entity.type
_entity.pdbx_description
1 polymer ?
#
loop_
_entity_poly.entity_id
_entity_poly.type
_entity_poly.pdbx_seq_one_letter_code
_entity_poly.pdbx_strand_id
1 'polypeptide(L)'
;MNSQHCTVCSAPRSRPCKQCGSAGYCSQKCQEADLPTHQLPCESFSQFDLFSRPSDKHFLAIHFPVDEEKPKFFWLQCAWDDRDHNESNQYPDDRSIPRLDSAIEQEILRRSYTCEKPLSDTLFVAYREQFKTDGSKLNTSITAITYKQPMKPYEWKGPVVAYAKKGQGLEHRSCKDIEMSDFKDIADYFKIYRAGDDDFRMLRVFDGLQIQQPAQKPNQKPTEQPAQQQPNSPVTAVEGVRINCFGDQKILNRPAFESVVLSSNDPIFSGHFTSDIAASIGIPIFTRHLPHDPKWAKDPRPAAHDGRSPFVNQYATFLHLSLNPSKDTWPLAADDWRSRGGSAIIVRQDKKPLLPIDAEALCRYCQFEVLPLLSHSLGEYDCERPMEKSLVLSMICRPVFEIYWHKLADERKVSTVRGAPYYND
;
A
#
# COMPACT_ATOMS: atom_id res chain seq x y z
N MET A 1 -15.40 9.04 -29.19
CA MET A 1 -15.67 9.22 -27.75
C MET A 1 -15.13 10.59 -27.36
N ASN A 2 -15.97 11.48 -26.80
CA ASN A 2 -15.52 12.78 -26.28
C ASN A 2 -15.48 12.69 -24.76
N SER A 3 -14.29 12.75 -24.17
CA SER A 3 -14.17 12.84 -22.71
C SER A 3 -14.77 14.17 -22.23
N GLN A 4 -15.80 14.10 -21.38
CA GLN A 4 -16.48 15.26 -20.79
C GLN A 4 -15.75 15.85 -19.57
N HIS A 5 -14.73 15.15 -19.09
CA HIS A 5 -13.91 15.51 -17.94
C HIS A 5 -12.44 15.70 -18.33
N CYS A 6 -11.75 16.54 -17.56
CA CYS A 6 -10.32 16.74 -17.73
C CYS A 6 -9.54 15.47 -17.34
N THR A 7 -8.70 14.96 -18.23
CA THR A 7 -7.81 13.80 -18.01
C THR A 7 -6.82 14.02 -16.87
N VAL A 8 -6.51 15.27 -16.51
CA VAL A 8 -5.51 15.59 -15.47
C VAL A 8 -6.12 15.87 -14.09
N CYS A 9 -7.27 16.55 -14.02
CA CYS A 9 -7.85 17.00 -12.75
C CYS A 9 -9.32 16.61 -12.57
N SER A 10 -9.90 15.90 -13.55
CA SER A 10 -11.30 15.48 -13.59
C SER A 10 -12.34 16.62 -13.56
N ALA A 11 -11.92 17.87 -13.74
CA ALA A 11 -12.85 18.99 -13.84
C ALA A 11 -13.78 18.81 -15.06
N PRO A 12 -15.08 19.16 -14.95
CA PRO A 12 -16.01 19.05 -16.07
C PRO A 12 -15.68 20.07 -17.16
N ARG A 13 -16.32 19.93 -18.33
CA ARG A 13 -16.20 20.84 -19.48
C ARG A 13 -14.79 20.87 -20.09
N SER A 14 -14.21 19.69 -20.29
CA SER A 14 -12.98 19.53 -21.07
C SER A 14 -13.21 19.80 -22.56
N ARG A 15 -12.16 20.27 -23.23
CA ARG A 15 -12.07 20.27 -24.69
C ARG A 15 -11.26 19.05 -25.12
N PRO A 16 -11.72 18.26 -26.10
CA PRO A 16 -11.00 17.09 -26.55
C PRO A 16 -9.68 17.48 -27.22
N CYS A 17 -8.69 16.61 -27.13
CA CYS A 17 -7.43 16.73 -27.85
C CYS A 17 -7.72 16.76 -29.36
N LYS A 18 -7.15 17.72 -30.08
CA LYS A 18 -7.41 17.91 -31.52
C LYS A 18 -6.88 16.78 -32.40
N GLN A 19 -5.95 15.97 -31.89
CA GLN A 19 -5.32 14.89 -32.64
C GLN A 19 -6.02 13.55 -32.38
N CYS A 20 -6.01 13.06 -31.13
CA CYS A 20 -6.60 11.75 -30.82
C CYS A 20 -8.10 11.80 -30.51
N GLY A 21 -8.67 12.95 -30.15
CA GLY A 21 -10.07 13.10 -29.74
C GLY A 21 -10.46 12.42 -28.42
N SER A 22 -9.66 11.49 -27.91
CA SER A 22 -10.00 10.63 -26.77
C SER A 22 -9.60 11.19 -25.40
N ALA A 23 -8.59 12.05 -25.31
CA ALA A 23 -8.27 12.79 -24.08
C ALA A 23 -8.94 14.17 -24.05
N GLY A 24 -9.25 14.71 -22.86
CA GLY A 24 -9.89 16.01 -22.70
C GLY A 24 -9.21 16.89 -21.66
N TYR A 25 -9.13 18.21 -21.89
CA TYR A 25 -8.48 19.13 -20.95
C TYR A 25 -9.36 20.36 -20.65
N CYS A 26 -9.47 20.76 -19.38
CA CYS A 26 -10.21 21.97 -18.99
C CYS A 26 -9.42 23.26 -19.23
N SER A 27 -8.10 23.18 -19.40
CA SER A 27 -7.20 24.32 -19.53
C SER A 27 -5.93 23.96 -20.28
N GLN A 28 -5.26 24.96 -20.85
CA GLN A 28 -3.94 24.80 -21.46
C GLN A 28 -2.90 24.26 -20.46
N LYS A 29 -2.97 24.70 -19.20
CA LYS A 29 -2.11 24.18 -18.12
C LYS A 29 -2.23 22.66 -17.95
N CYS A 30 -3.46 22.13 -17.99
CA CYS A 30 -3.67 20.68 -17.90
C CYS A 30 -3.15 19.95 -19.14
N GLN A 31 -3.34 20.54 -20.33
CA GLN A 31 -2.79 19.96 -21.56
C GLN A 31 -1.26 19.91 -21.55
N GLU A 32 -0.59 20.98 -21.12
CA GLU A 32 0.87 21.06 -21.01
C GLU A 32 1.43 20.11 -19.95
N ALA A 33 0.71 19.91 -18.84
CA ALA A 33 1.10 18.97 -17.80
C ALA A 33 1.07 17.50 -18.28
N ASP A 34 0.12 17.15 -19.15
CA ASP A 34 0.02 15.79 -19.70
C ASP A 34 0.88 15.57 -20.95
N LEU A 35 1.23 16.65 -21.67
CA LEU A 35 1.92 16.59 -22.96
C LEU A 35 3.13 15.64 -23.00
N PRO A 36 4.05 15.61 -22.00
CA PRO A 36 5.23 14.74 -22.06
C PRO A 36 4.90 13.25 -22.21
N THR A 37 3.82 12.79 -21.57
CA THR A 37 3.35 11.41 -21.67
C THR A 37 2.33 11.23 -22.79
N HIS A 38 1.39 12.16 -22.92
CA HIS A 38 0.32 12.09 -23.92
C HIS A 38 0.85 11.99 -25.35
N GLN A 39 1.95 12.67 -25.68
CA GLN A 39 2.50 12.65 -27.04
C GLN A 39 3.02 11.27 -27.47
N LEU A 40 3.34 10.36 -26.53
CA LEU A 40 3.92 9.05 -26.87
C LEU A 40 2.95 8.18 -27.68
N PRO A 41 1.66 8.05 -27.31
CA PRO A 41 0.69 7.26 -28.06
C PRO A 41 -0.35 8.11 -28.81
N CYS A 42 -0.38 9.45 -28.65
CA CYS A 42 -1.48 10.27 -29.21
C CYS A 42 -1.59 10.15 -30.74
N GLU A 43 -0.46 10.19 -31.45
CA GLU A 43 -0.45 10.04 -32.89
C GLU A 43 -0.86 8.63 -33.31
N SER A 44 -0.27 7.60 -32.70
CA SER A 44 -0.58 6.21 -33.04
C SER A 44 -2.02 5.84 -32.72
N PHE A 45 -2.60 6.40 -31.65
CA PHE A 45 -4.02 6.26 -31.34
C PHE A 45 -4.89 6.91 -32.43
N SER A 46 -4.56 8.13 -32.87
CA SER A 46 -5.33 8.85 -33.89
C SER A 46 -5.34 8.13 -35.25
N GLN A 47 -4.31 7.34 -35.53
CA GLN A 47 -4.15 6.57 -36.76
C GLN A 47 -4.62 5.12 -36.62
N PHE A 48 -4.97 4.68 -35.41
CA PHE A 48 -5.37 3.31 -35.16
C PHE A 48 -6.74 3.03 -35.80
N ASP A 49 -6.82 2.00 -36.63
CA ASP A 49 -8.05 1.64 -37.31
C ASP A 49 -9.04 0.96 -36.35
N LEU A 50 -9.92 1.75 -35.75
CA LEU A 50 -10.97 1.26 -34.86
C LEU A 50 -12.00 0.38 -35.57
N PHE A 51 -12.08 0.41 -36.91
CA PHE A 51 -13.00 -0.42 -37.69
C PHE A 51 -12.42 -1.80 -38.01
N SER A 52 -11.12 -2.00 -37.81
CA SER A 52 -10.45 -3.30 -37.99
C SER A 52 -10.72 -4.32 -36.88
N ARG A 53 -11.66 -4.05 -35.95
CA ARG A 53 -11.94 -4.93 -34.81
C ARG A 53 -12.31 -6.34 -35.31
N PRO A 54 -11.53 -7.39 -34.96
CA PRO A 54 -11.76 -8.72 -35.52
C PRO A 54 -13.08 -9.36 -35.10
N SER A 55 -13.51 -9.16 -33.85
CA SER A 55 -14.80 -9.64 -33.34
C SER A 55 -15.26 -8.84 -32.11
N ASP A 56 -16.48 -9.13 -31.64
CA ASP A 56 -17.04 -8.64 -30.38
C ASP A 56 -16.28 -9.08 -29.11
N LYS A 57 -15.42 -10.10 -29.24
CA LYS A 57 -14.51 -10.57 -28.19
C LYS A 57 -13.17 -9.83 -28.17
N HIS A 58 -12.96 -8.88 -29.07
CA HIS A 58 -11.71 -8.11 -29.11
C HIS A 58 -11.90 -6.73 -28.52
N PHE A 59 -10.98 -6.32 -27.65
CA PHE A 59 -10.99 -5.04 -26.95
C PHE A 59 -9.69 -4.30 -27.18
N LEU A 60 -9.76 -2.98 -27.25
CA LEU A 60 -8.58 -2.16 -27.43
C LEU A 60 -7.72 -2.20 -26.17
N ALA A 61 -6.46 -2.60 -26.32
CA ALA A 61 -5.47 -2.69 -25.27
C ALA A 61 -4.18 -1.95 -25.65
N ILE A 62 -3.29 -1.74 -24.68
CA ILE A 62 -1.98 -1.10 -24.88
C ILE A 62 -0.90 -2.13 -24.64
N HIS A 63 0.00 -2.29 -25.60
CA HIS A 63 1.25 -3.03 -25.46
C HIS A 63 2.41 -2.05 -25.27
N PHE A 64 3.22 -2.29 -24.24
CA PHE A 64 4.47 -1.59 -23.96
C PHE A 64 5.63 -2.48 -24.42
N PRO A 65 6.12 -2.30 -25.66
CA PRO A 65 7.19 -3.11 -26.21
C PRO A 65 8.52 -2.90 -25.46
N VAL A 66 9.30 -3.98 -25.37
CA VAL A 66 10.60 -3.97 -24.68
C VAL A 66 11.62 -3.08 -25.37
N ASP A 67 11.68 -3.15 -26.70
CA ASP A 67 12.76 -2.56 -27.49
C ASP A 67 12.35 -1.26 -28.24
N GLU A 68 11.16 -0.71 -27.96
CA GLU A 68 10.65 0.50 -28.62
C GLU A 68 10.13 1.50 -27.59
N GLU A 69 10.29 2.81 -27.86
CA GLU A 69 9.87 3.86 -26.91
C GLU A 69 8.34 4.08 -26.90
N LYS A 70 7.66 3.88 -28.03
CA LYS A 70 6.24 4.23 -28.17
C LYS A 70 5.32 3.07 -27.78
N PRO A 71 4.34 3.29 -26.87
CA PRO A 71 3.27 2.31 -26.63
C PRO A 71 2.44 2.07 -27.90
N LYS A 72 1.94 0.85 -28.06
CA LYS A 72 1.17 0.43 -29.24
C LYS A 72 -0.21 -0.05 -28.86
N PHE A 73 -1.22 0.38 -29.60
CA PHE A 73 -2.57 -0.15 -29.48
C PHE A 73 -2.71 -1.43 -30.29
N PHE A 74 -3.49 -2.38 -29.78
CA PHE A 74 -3.83 -3.61 -30.48
C PHE A 74 -5.17 -4.17 -29.99
N TRP A 75 -5.73 -5.07 -30.78
CA TRP A 75 -6.95 -5.80 -30.43
C TRP A 75 -6.60 -7.03 -29.59
N LEU A 76 -6.92 -6.97 -28.30
CA LEU A 76 -6.74 -8.06 -27.35
C LEU A 76 -8.01 -8.95 -27.35
N GLN A 77 -7.85 -10.25 -27.56
CA GLN A 77 -8.96 -11.18 -27.49
C GLN A 77 -9.26 -11.53 -26.04
N CYS A 78 -10.52 -11.38 -25.61
CA CYS A 78 -10.96 -11.72 -24.27
C CYS A 78 -12.15 -12.69 -24.32
N ALA A 79 -12.02 -13.85 -23.68
CA ALA A 79 -13.03 -14.89 -23.64
C ALA A 79 -13.68 -14.98 -22.26
N TRP A 80 -14.95 -15.38 -22.21
CA TRP A 80 -15.62 -15.72 -20.96
C TRP A 80 -15.07 -17.04 -20.43
N ASP A 81 -14.72 -17.07 -19.16
CA ASP A 81 -14.37 -18.30 -18.46
C ASP A 81 -15.64 -18.93 -17.88
N ASP A 82 -16.06 -20.04 -18.48
CA ASP A 82 -17.27 -20.78 -18.09
C ASP A 82 -16.98 -21.87 -17.03
N ARG A 83 -15.75 -21.93 -16.48
CA ARG A 83 -15.33 -22.97 -15.54
C ARG A 83 -15.91 -22.80 -14.13
N ASP A 84 -16.33 -21.59 -13.76
CA ASP A 84 -17.01 -21.32 -12.48
C ASP A 84 -18.53 -21.23 -12.70
N HIS A 85 -19.26 -22.24 -12.20
CA HIS A 85 -20.70 -22.42 -12.37
C HIS A 85 -21.60 -21.34 -11.73
N ASN A 86 -21.03 -20.30 -11.11
CA ASN A 86 -21.81 -19.23 -10.48
C ASN A 86 -21.63 -17.85 -11.14
N GLU A 87 -20.44 -17.45 -11.61
CA GLU A 87 -20.20 -16.09 -12.13
C GLU A 87 -19.15 -16.10 -13.27
N SER A 88 -19.60 -15.91 -14.52
CA SER A 88 -18.72 -15.86 -15.71
C SER A 88 -17.94 -14.54 -15.74
N ASN A 89 -16.62 -14.60 -15.87
CA ASN A 89 -15.73 -13.43 -16.01
C ASN A 89 -14.99 -13.47 -17.36
N GLN A 90 -14.85 -12.33 -18.02
CA GLN A 90 -14.11 -12.23 -19.27
C GLN A 90 -12.62 -11.98 -19.03
N TYR A 91 -11.73 -12.82 -19.55
CA TYR A 91 -10.28 -12.68 -19.39
C TYR A 91 -9.55 -12.63 -20.74
N PRO A 92 -8.40 -11.94 -20.81
CA PRO A 92 -7.51 -12.03 -21.96
C PRO A 92 -7.16 -13.48 -22.29
N ASP A 93 -7.20 -13.86 -23.56
CA ASP A 93 -6.61 -15.11 -24.03
C ASP A 93 -5.10 -14.94 -24.05
N ASP A 94 -4.37 -15.73 -23.26
CA ASP A 94 -2.90 -15.70 -23.16
C ASP A 94 -2.21 -15.73 -24.53
N ARG A 95 -2.80 -16.43 -25.51
CA ARG A 95 -2.26 -16.52 -26.89
C ARG A 95 -2.36 -15.22 -27.67
N SER A 96 -3.24 -14.32 -27.25
CA SER A 96 -3.44 -13.01 -27.87
C SER A 96 -2.58 -11.90 -27.23
N ILE A 97 -1.88 -12.21 -26.14
CA ILE A 97 -1.01 -11.26 -25.42
C ILE A 97 0.39 -11.33 -26.03
N PRO A 98 0.90 -10.25 -26.65
CA PRO A 98 2.20 -10.28 -27.31
C PRO A 98 3.34 -10.65 -26.36
N ARG A 99 3.99 -11.80 -26.59
CA ARG A 99 5.25 -12.23 -25.95
C ARG A 99 5.17 -12.41 -24.42
N LEU A 100 3.98 -12.65 -23.89
CA LEU A 100 3.74 -12.95 -22.46
C LEU A 100 3.55 -14.46 -22.24
N ASP A 101 4.39 -15.28 -22.89
CA ASP A 101 4.29 -16.74 -22.97
C ASP A 101 4.65 -17.49 -21.64
N SER A 102 4.45 -16.86 -20.48
CA SER A 102 4.87 -17.34 -19.16
C SER A 102 3.82 -16.97 -18.10
N ALA A 103 4.00 -17.40 -16.85
CA ALA A 103 3.12 -17.01 -15.76
C ALA A 103 2.94 -15.48 -15.70
N ILE A 104 1.68 -15.03 -15.76
CA ILE A 104 1.30 -13.63 -15.87
C ILE A 104 0.91 -13.13 -14.48
N GLU A 105 1.62 -12.12 -13.99
CA GLU A 105 1.13 -11.30 -12.88
C GLU A 105 0.33 -10.11 -13.42
N GLN A 106 -0.63 -9.65 -12.63
CA GLN A 106 -1.48 -8.52 -12.97
C GLN A 106 -1.59 -7.54 -11.82
N GLU A 107 -1.43 -6.27 -12.13
CA GLU A 107 -1.64 -5.15 -11.22
C GLU A 107 -2.98 -4.51 -11.55
N ILE A 108 -3.77 -4.22 -10.50
CA ILE A 108 -5.14 -3.74 -10.61
C ILE A 108 -5.19 -2.28 -10.17
N LEU A 109 -5.50 -1.39 -11.11
CA LEU A 109 -5.60 0.05 -10.89
C LEU A 109 -7.08 0.43 -10.82
N ARG A 110 -7.52 0.85 -9.63
CA ARG A 110 -8.89 1.31 -9.33
C ARG A 110 -8.98 2.80 -9.01
N ARG A 111 -7.83 3.47 -8.91
CA ARG A 111 -7.74 4.89 -8.54
C ARG A 111 -6.78 5.61 -9.45
N SER A 112 -7.12 6.87 -9.76
CA SER A 112 -6.19 7.76 -10.43
C SER A 112 -5.15 8.25 -9.44
N TYR A 113 -3.87 8.01 -9.74
CA TYR A 113 -2.78 8.42 -8.86
C TYR A 113 -2.52 9.93 -8.88
N THR A 114 -3.05 10.67 -9.86
CA THR A 114 -2.86 12.13 -9.95
C THR A 114 -3.93 12.93 -9.21
N CYS A 115 -5.17 12.42 -9.13
CA CYS A 115 -6.28 13.14 -8.49
C CYS A 115 -6.87 12.42 -7.27
N GLU A 116 -6.31 11.25 -6.90
CA GLU A 116 -6.72 10.38 -5.78
C GLU A 116 -8.20 9.95 -5.83
N LYS A 117 -8.84 10.12 -6.98
CA LYS A 117 -10.24 9.74 -7.19
C LYS A 117 -10.34 8.28 -7.65
N PRO A 118 -11.41 7.58 -7.26
CA PRO A 118 -11.79 6.32 -7.88
C PRO A 118 -11.95 6.47 -9.40
N LEU A 119 -11.47 5.48 -10.14
CA LEU A 119 -11.75 5.35 -11.57
C LEU A 119 -13.17 4.83 -11.77
N SER A 120 -13.81 5.14 -12.90
CA SER A 120 -15.11 4.54 -13.24
C SER A 120 -14.98 3.07 -13.65
N ASP A 121 -13.83 2.72 -14.24
CA ASP A 121 -13.51 1.42 -14.79
C ASP A 121 -12.14 0.95 -14.28
N THR A 122 -11.94 -0.36 -14.21
CA THR A 122 -10.72 -0.94 -13.64
C THR A 122 -9.71 -1.22 -14.73
N LEU A 123 -8.48 -0.75 -14.52
CA LEU A 123 -7.37 -0.98 -15.43
C LEU A 123 -6.48 -2.10 -14.88
N PHE A 124 -6.01 -2.95 -15.78
CA PHE A 124 -5.13 -4.06 -15.48
C PHE A 124 -3.81 -3.84 -16.18
N VAL A 125 -2.69 -4.02 -15.48
CA VAL A 125 -1.33 -4.01 -16.03
C VAL A 125 -0.75 -5.41 -15.86
N ALA A 126 -0.67 -6.15 -16.95
CA ALA A 126 -0.19 -7.52 -17.02
C ALA A 126 1.28 -7.58 -17.46
N TYR A 127 2.09 -8.37 -16.74
CA TYR A 127 3.51 -8.55 -17.00
C TYR A 127 3.96 -9.97 -16.58
N ARG A 128 5.18 -10.35 -16.97
CA ARG A 128 5.73 -11.69 -16.66
C ARG A 128 6.17 -11.79 -15.20
N GLU A 129 5.67 -12.75 -14.44
CA GLU A 129 6.03 -12.98 -13.03
C GLU A 129 7.56 -13.09 -12.81
N GLN A 130 8.26 -13.75 -13.74
CA GLN A 130 9.67 -14.09 -13.58
C GLN A 130 10.65 -13.05 -14.14
N PHE A 131 10.21 -11.84 -14.52
CA PHE A 131 11.09 -10.87 -15.21
C PHE A 131 12.36 -10.49 -14.43
N LYS A 132 12.35 -10.71 -13.11
CA LYS A 132 13.49 -10.44 -12.21
C LYS A 132 14.60 -11.49 -12.31
N THR A 133 14.25 -12.72 -12.64
CA THR A 133 15.15 -13.88 -12.59
C THR A 133 15.41 -14.49 -13.96
N ASP A 134 14.60 -14.18 -14.97
CA ASP A 134 14.66 -14.78 -16.31
C ASP A 134 15.58 -14.04 -17.30
N GLY A 135 16.25 -12.97 -16.86
CA GLY A 135 17.12 -12.17 -17.72
C GLY A 135 16.39 -11.19 -18.64
N SER A 136 15.10 -10.91 -18.38
CA SER A 136 14.32 -9.93 -19.15
C SER A 136 15.01 -8.57 -19.25
N LYS A 137 14.97 -7.99 -20.46
CA LYS A 137 15.52 -6.66 -20.72
C LYS A 137 14.62 -5.57 -20.16
N LEU A 138 15.21 -4.41 -19.85
CA LEU A 138 14.48 -3.20 -19.46
C LEU A 138 13.46 -2.83 -20.53
N ASN A 139 12.24 -2.48 -20.11
CA ASN A 139 11.18 -2.04 -20.99
C ASN A 139 11.42 -0.59 -21.42
N THR A 140 11.81 -0.40 -22.67
CA THR A 140 12.14 0.91 -23.24
C THR A 140 10.90 1.80 -23.31
N SER A 141 9.72 1.23 -23.59
CA SER A 141 8.47 2.00 -23.67
C SER A 141 8.07 2.62 -22.33
N ILE A 142 8.17 1.86 -21.24
CA ILE A 142 7.90 2.36 -19.89
C ILE A 142 9.02 3.31 -19.41
N THR A 143 10.26 3.07 -19.82
CA THR A 143 11.38 3.99 -19.54
C THR A 143 11.14 5.36 -20.17
N ALA A 144 10.59 5.42 -21.38
CA ALA A 144 10.25 6.70 -22.04
C ALA A 144 9.13 7.46 -21.30
N ILE A 145 8.16 6.76 -20.71
CA ILE A 145 7.07 7.35 -19.90
C ILE A 145 7.59 7.94 -18.60
N THR A 146 8.54 7.25 -17.97
CA THR A 146 9.11 7.61 -16.67
C THR A 146 10.35 8.51 -16.80
N TYR A 147 10.75 8.84 -18.03
CA TYR A 147 11.90 9.69 -18.31
C TYR A 147 11.73 11.10 -17.71
N LYS A 148 12.81 11.62 -17.10
CA LYS A 148 12.87 12.91 -16.39
C LYS A 148 12.13 13.01 -15.05
N GLN A 149 11.81 11.89 -14.41
CA GLN A 149 11.38 11.93 -13.00
C GLN A 149 12.55 12.36 -12.10
N PRO A 150 12.28 13.15 -11.03
CA PRO A 150 13.32 13.60 -10.10
C PRO A 150 13.94 12.45 -9.28
N MET A 151 13.23 11.32 -9.18
CA MET A 151 13.70 10.11 -8.51
C MET A 151 13.92 8.99 -9.54
N LYS A 152 14.81 8.04 -9.22
CA LYS A 152 15.09 6.88 -10.09
C LYS A 152 13.80 6.05 -10.28
N PRO A 153 13.27 5.91 -11.51
CA PRO A 153 12.07 5.10 -11.76
C PRO A 153 12.29 3.61 -11.49
N TYR A 154 11.18 2.87 -11.32
CA TYR A 154 11.24 1.41 -11.30
C TYR A 154 11.67 0.85 -12.66
N GLU A 155 12.54 -0.15 -12.61
CA GLU A 155 13.07 -0.83 -13.80
C GLU A 155 12.12 -1.96 -14.22
N TRP A 156 11.00 -1.60 -14.87
CA TRP A 156 10.10 -2.56 -15.51
C TRP A 156 10.84 -3.34 -16.58
N LYS A 157 10.78 -4.68 -16.56
CA LYS A 157 11.46 -5.55 -17.53
C LYS A 157 10.47 -6.46 -18.23
N GLY A 158 10.80 -6.82 -19.47
CA GLY A 158 9.94 -7.66 -20.31
C GLY A 158 8.73 -6.89 -20.87
N PRO A 159 7.94 -7.55 -21.73
CA PRO A 159 6.75 -6.93 -22.32
C PRO A 159 5.69 -6.72 -21.24
N VAL A 160 4.94 -5.63 -21.37
CA VAL A 160 3.83 -5.29 -20.47
C VAL A 160 2.61 -4.98 -21.33
N VAL A 161 1.44 -5.42 -20.89
CA VAL A 161 0.16 -5.13 -21.55
C VAL A 161 -0.79 -4.50 -20.55
N ALA A 162 -1.48 -3.44 -20.96
CA ALA A 162 -2.56 -2.86 -20.19
C ALA A 162 -3.91 -3.03 -20.90
N TYR A 163 -4.94 -3.37 -20.14
CA TYR A 163 -6.31 -3.54 -20.64
C TYR A 163 -7.32 -3.05 -19.58
N ALA A 164 -8.57 -2.83 -19.99
CA ALA A 164 -9.61 -2.29 -19.11
C ALA A 164 -10.81 -3.24 -18.98
N LYS A 165 -11.47 -3.18 -17.82
CA LYS A 165 -12.74 -3.85 -17.55
C LYS A 165 -13.75 -2.90 -16.94
N LYS A 166 -15.03 -3.15 -17.19
CA LYS A 166 -16.12 -2.26 -16.74
C LYS A 166 -16.30 -2.33 -15.22
N GLY A 167 -16.45 -1.18 -14.60
CA GLY A 167 -16.77 -1.03 -13.17
C GLY A 167 -15.59 -1.26 -12.21
N GLN A 168 -15.90 -1.17 -10.91
CA GLN A 168 -14.96 -1.22 -9.78
C GLN A 168 -15.22 -2.38 -8.81
N GLY A 169 -16.23 -3.22 -9.08
CA GLY A 169 -16.62 -4.33 -8.20
C GLY A 169 -15.56 -5.44 -8.16
N LEU A 170 -15.64 -6.33 -7.15
CA LEU A 170 -14.76 -7.51 -7.06
C LEU A 170 -14.85 -8.40 -8.33
N GLU A 171 -16.00 -8.36 -9.00
CA GLU A 171 -16.28 -9.07 -10.24
C GLU A 171 -16.27 -8.13 -11.46
N HIS A 172 -15.12 -8.03 -12.12
CA HIS A 172 -14.99 -7.27 -13.36
C HIS A 172 -15.45 -8.15 -14.53
N ARG A 173 -16.76 -8.20 -14.74
CA ARG A 173 -17.37 -9.21 -15.63
C ARG A 173 -16.95 -9.07 -17.09
N SER A 174 -16.91 -7.85 -17.63
CA SER A 174 -16.65 -7.63 -19.07
C SER A 174 -15.48 -6.69 -19.33
N CYS A 175 -14.63 -7.04 -20.30
CA CYS A 175 -13.63 -6.14 -20.85
C CYS A 175 -14.27 -4.92 -21.55
N LYS A 176 -13.49 -3.85 -21.67
CA LYS A 176 -13.84 -2.67 -22.47
C LYS A 176 -12.61 -2.16 -23.20
N ASP A 177 -12.84 -1.33 -24.21
CA ASP A 177 -11.76 -0.62 -24.90
C ASP A 177 -11.11 0.41 -23.98
N ILE A 178 -9.79 0.46 -24.00
CA ILE A 178 -9.01 1.53 -23.37
C ILE A 178 -9.17 2.85 -24.15
N GLU A 179 -9.22 3.95 -23.42
CA GLU A 179 -9.18 5.31 -23.94
C GLU A 179 -7.85 6.02 -23.60
N MET A 180 -7.58 7.16 -24.24
CA MET A 180 -6.39 7.98 -23.94
C MET A 180 -6.42 8.58 -22.53
N SER A 181 -7.59 8.67 -21.88
CA SER A 181 -7.68 8.98 -20.45
C SER A 181 -7.12 7.85 -19.60
N ASP A 182 -7.45 6.60 -19.92
CA ASP A 182 -6.98 5.43 -19.16
C ASP A 182 -5.45 5.29 -19.28
N PHE A 183 -4.89 5.62 -20.45
CA PHE A 183 -3.44 5.68 -20.65
C PHE A 183 -2.76 6.64 -19.66
N LYS A 184 -3.40 7.77 -19.31
CA LYS A 184 -2.84 8.69 -18.32
C LYS A 184 -2.71 8.03 -16.96
N ASP A 185 -3.74 7.34 -16.50
CA ASP A 185 -3.73 6.66 -15.20
C ASP A 185 -2.67 5.54 -15.17
N ILE A 186 -2.52 4.78 -16.26
CA ILE A 186 -1.47 3.77 -16.43
C ILE A 186 -0.07 4.42 -16.42
N ALA A 187 0.10 5.53 -17.13
CA ALA A 187 1.37 6.24 -17.20
C ALA A 187 1.76 6.83 -15.84
N ASP A 188 0.79 7.36 -15.08
CA ASP A 188 1.03 7.85 -13.73
C ASP A 188 1.39 6.74 -12.76
N TYR A 189 0.72 5.58 -12.87
CA TYR A 189 1.09 4.38 -12.14
C TYR A 189 2.57 4.05 -12.35
N PHE A 190 3.05 3.98 -13.59
CA PHE A 190 4.47 3.71 -13.86
C PHE A 190 5.43 4.75 -13.31
N LYS A 191 5.04 6.03 -13.28
CA LYS A 191 5.87 7.11 -12.70
C LYS A 191 5.99 7.00 -11.18
N ILE A 192 4.98 6.44 -10.53
CA ILE A 192 4.85 6.37 -9.06
C ILE A 192 5.29 5.02 -8.51
N TYR A 193 5.28 3.96 -9.32
CA TYR A 193 5.68 2.61 -8.92
C TYR A 193 7.16 2.53 -8.51
N ARG A 194 7.49 1.80 -7.43
CA ARG A 194 8.85 1.70 -6.87
C ARG A 194 9.26 0.24 -6.60
N ALA A 195 10.57 -0.01 -6.55
CA ALA A 195 11.11 -1.33 -6.22
C ALA A 195 10.94 -1.63 -4.72
N GLY A 196 10.31 -2.78 -4.40
CA GLY A 196 9.95 -3.16 -3.03
C GLY A 196 8.44 -3.13 -2.76
N ASP A 197 7.64 -2.73 -3.76
CA ASP A 197 6.18 -2.66 -3.67
C ASP A 197 5.45 -4.02 -3.81
N ASP A 198 6.15 -5.09 -4.18
CA ASP A 198 5.54 -6.42 -4.36
C ASP A 198 4.98 -7.01 -3.04
N ASP A 199 5.49 -6.53 -1.89
CA ASP A 199 4.98 -6.87 -0.55
C ASP A 199 3.97 -5.82 -0.01
N PHE A 200 3.64 -4.81 -0.81
CA PHE A 200 2.89 -3.59 -0.44
C PHE A 200 1.50 -3.51 -1.08
N ARG A 201 0.88 -4.65 -1.44
CA ARG A 201 -0.49 -4.75 -1.99
C ARG A 201 -1.60 -4.09 -1.12
N MET A 202 -1.29 -3.49 0.03
CA MET A 202 -2.22 -2.84 0.98
C MET A 202 -1.83 -1.42 1.47
N LEU A 203 -0.79 -0.75 0.95
CA LEU A 203 -0.17 0.40 1.66
C LEU A 203 -0.26 1.80 1.01
N ARG A 204 -0.91 2.01 -0.14
CA ARG A 204 -0.86 3.32 -0.83
C ARG A 204 -2.08 4.22 -0.67
N VAL A 205 -2.55 4.36 0.56
CA VAL A 205 -3.31 5.56 1.01
C VAL A 205 -2.36 6.63 1.60
N PHE A 206 -1.04 6.37 1.69
CA PHE A 206 -0.17 7.12 2.61
C PHE A 206 1.05 7.84 2.03
N ASP A 207 1.38 7.68 0.75
CA ASP A 207 2.70 8.11 0.23
C ASP A 207 2.68 9.48 -0.49
N GLY A 208 1.95 10.42 0.10
CA GLY A 208 1.95 11.85 -0.25
C GLY A 208 2.89 12.72 0.60
N LEU A 209 3.82 12.14 1.38
CA LEU A 209 4.80 12.93 2.15
C LEU A 209 6.22 12.55 1.75
N GLN A 210 6.84 13.43 0.96
CA GLN A 210 8.29 13.43 0.80
C GLN A 210 8.97 13.51 2.18
N ILE A 211 9.86 12.55 2.43
CA ILE A 211 10.88 12.65 3.46
C ILE A 211 11.84 13.76 3.03
N GLN A 212 11.66 14.96 3.55
CA GLN A 212 12.76 15.90 3.69
C GLN A 212 13.38 15.66 5.06
N GLN A 213 14.62 15.18 5.08
CA GLN A 213 15.45 15.21 6.28
C GLN A 213 15.55 16.67 6.75
N PRO A 214 15.19 17.01 7.99
CA PRO A 214 15.64 18.28 8.54
C PRO A 214 17.17 18.22 8.65
N ALA A 215 17.83 19.24 8.11
CA ALA A 215 19.27 19.44 8.29
C ALA A 215 19.63 19.33 9.78
N GLN A 216 20.59 18.46 10.09
CA GLN A 216 21.16 18.34 11.42
C GLN A 216 21.70 19.71 11.86
N LYS A 217 21.09 20.31 12.89
CA LYS A 217 21.74 21.40 13.63
C LYS A 217 22.83 20.79 14.52
N PRO A 218 24.02 21.42 14.62
CA PRO A 218 25.12 20.87 15.38
C PRO A 218 24.80 20.82 16.88
N ASN A 219 25.25 19.71 17.50
CA ASN A 219 25.15 19.33 18.90
C ASN A 219 25.30 20.50 19.89
N GLN A 220 24.29 20.68 20.74
CA GLN A 220 24.51 21.21 22.09
C GLN A 220 24.60 20.02 23.04
N LYS A 221 25.74 19.91 23.73
CA LYS A 221 26.00 18.91 24.77
C LYS A 221 24.93 19.02 25.87
N PRO A 222 24.30 17.90 26.28
CA PRO A 222 23.55 17.87 27.53
C PRO A 222 24.52 17.99 28.70
N THR A 223 24.31 18.99 29.54
CA THR A 223 25.01 19.16 30.81
C THR A 223 24.57 18.06 31.77
N GLU A 224 25.51 17.22 32.20
CA GLU A 224 25.31 16.24 33.26
C GLU A 224 24.97 16.95 34.59
N GLN A 225 23.87 16.57 35.21
CA GLN A 225 23.63 16.82 36.63
C GLN A 225 23.64 15.49 37.39
N PRO A 226 24.29 15.42 38.56
CA PRO A 226 24.53 14.16 39.25
C PRO A 226 23.25 13.60 39.88
N ALA A 227 23.03 12.30 39.66
CA ALA A 227 21.94 11.52 40.22
C ALA A 227 22.00 11.50 41.75
N GLN A 228 20.95 12.04 42.38
CA GLN A 228 20.69 11.81 43.80
C GLN A 228 19.95 10.48 43.97
N GLN A 229 20.58 9.55 44.67
CA GLN A 229 19.97 8.28 45.09
C GLN A 229 18.99 8.54 46.24
N GLN A 230 17.75 8.07 46.09
CA GLN A 230 16.80 7.89 47.18
C GLN A 230 16.00 6.58 46.97
N PRO A 231 15.43 6.01 48.05
CA PRO A 231 15.59 4.60 48.39
C PRO A 231 14.54 3.65 47.78
N ASN A 232 14.96 2.39 47.68
CA ASN A 232 14.23 1.21 47.20
C ASN A 232 12.81 1.10 47.75
N SER A 233 11.83 1.42 46.90
CA SER A 233 10.51 0.78 46.93
C SER A 233 10.60 -0.53 46.13
N PRO A 234 9.84 -1.59 46.47
CA PRO A 234 9.86 -2.84 45.72
C PRO A 234 9.45 -2.57 44.28
N VAL A 235 10.39 -2.76 43.36
CA VAL A 235 10.20 -2.54 41.92
C VAL A 235 9.22 -3.60 41.44
N THR A 236 7.96 -3.21 41.24
CA THR A 236 6.96 -4.05 40.61
C THR A 236 7.34 -4.20 39.14
N ALA A 237 7.62 -5.43 38.73
CA ALA A 237 7.94 -5.77 37.34
C ALA A 237 6.66 -5.81 36.49
N VAL A 238 6.71 -5.24 35.29
CA VAL A 238 5.62 -5.27 34.30
C VAL A 238 6.10 -6.02 33.07
N GLU A 239 5.38 -7.06 32.67
CA GLU A 239 5.67 -7.80 31.45
C GLU A 239 5.08 -7.08 30.23
N GLY A 240 5.95 -6.79 29.27
CA GLY A 240 5.61 -6.18 27.99
C GLY A 240 6.23 -6.93 26.83
N VAL A 241 6.04 -6.37 25.64
CA VAL A 241 6.61 -6.92 24.41
C VAL A 241 7.42 -5.85 23.70
N ARG A 242 8.54 -6.25 23.12
CA ARG A 242 9.26 -5.45 22.14
C ARG A 242 8.89 -5.95 20.74
N ILE A 243 8.42 -5.02 19.92
CA ILE A 243 8.11 -5.21 18.51
C ILE A 243 9.35 -4.79 17.72
N ASN A 244 10.07 -5.75 17.15
CA ASN A 244 11.32 -5.49 16.46
C ASN A 244 11.09 -5.00 15.02
N CYS A 245 11.80 -3.95 14.63
CA CYS A 245 11.81 -3.48 13.24
C CYS A 245 12.62 -4.41 12.33
N PHE A 246 12.53 -4.17 11.02
CA PHE A 246 13.17 -4.98 9.99
C PHE A 246 14.69 -5.11 10.19
N GLY A 247 15.37 -4.01 10.58
CA GLY A 247 16.80 -4.01 10.89
C GLY A 247 17.16 -4.94 12.05
N ASP A 248 16.43 -4.85 13.17
CA ASP A 248 16.65 -5.74 14.32
C ASP A 248 16.37 -7.21 13.98
N GLN A 249 15.36 -7.47 13.15
CA GLN A 249 15.04 -8.83 12.72
C GLN A 249 16.11 -9.41 11.80
N LYS A 250 16.51 -8.68 10.75
CA LYS A 250 17.42 -9.21 9.72
C LYS A 250 18.89 -9.18 10.11
N ILE A 251 19.32 -8.15 10.85
CA ILE A 251 20.74 -7.93 11.13
C ILE A 251 21.12 -8.46 12.50
N LEU A 252 20.21 -8.37 13.48
CA LEU A 252 20.44 -8.88 14.83
C LEU A 252 19.78 -10.23 15.07
N ASN A 253 19.10 -10.79 14.06
CA ASN A 253 18.40 -12.08 14.12
C ASN A 253 17.39 -12.16 15.28
N ARG A 254 16.71 -11.04 15.58
CA ARG A 254 15.68 -11.00 16.64
C ARG A 254 14.34 -11.46 16.09
N PRO A 255 13.48 -12.10 16.90
CA PRO A 255 12.12 -12.41 16.49
C PRO A 255 11.30 -11.12 16.36
N ALA A 256 10.21 -11.15 15.60
CA ALA A 256 9.33 -9.99 15.42
C ALA A 256 8.74 -9.48 16.74
N PHE A 257 8.41 -10.40 17.65
CA PHE A 257 7.91 -10.11 19.00
C PHE A 257 8.78 -10.80 20.03
N GLU A 258 9.29 -10.06 21.01
CA GLU A 258 10.07 -10.61 22.13
C GLU A 258 9.55 -10.10 23.47
N SER A 259 9.56 -10.95 24.49
CA SER A 259 9.15 -10.56 25.84
C SER A 259 10.17 -9.60 26.45
N VAL A 260 9.70 -8.58 27.14
CA VAL A 260 10.52 -7.66 27.93
C VAL A 260 9.91 -7.46 29.32
N VAL A 261 10.75 -7.21 30.30
CA VAL A 261 10.30 -6.88 31.67
C VAL A 261 10.75 -5.47 31.98
N LEU A 262 9.78 -4.63 32.35
CA LEU A 262 10.01 -3.22 32.68
C LEU A 262 9.78 -2.98 34.16
N SER A 263 10.45 -1.96 34.70
CA SER A 263 10.11 -1.41 36.00
C SER A 263 8.76 -0.70 35.93
N SER A 264 7.95 -0.77 36.99
CA SER A 264 6.70 0.00 37.10
C SER A 264 6.91 1.52 37.08
N ASN A 265 8.16 1.99 37.20
CA ASN A 265 8.61 3.37 37.05
C ASN A 265 9.29 3.64 35.70
N ASP A 266 9.21 2.74 34.72
CA ASP A 266 9.78 2.96 33.39
C ASP A 266 9.18 4.22 32.73
N PRO A 267 9.98 5.01 32.00
CA PRO A 267 9.50 6.21 31.31
C PRO A 267 8.29 5.99 30.39
N ILE A 268 8.02 4.77 29.94
CA ILE A 268 6.79 4.47 29.19
C ILE A 268 5.51 4.83 29.97
N PHE A 269 5.52 4.86 31.30
CA PHE A 269 4.33 5.23 32.07
C PHE A 269 4.09 6.74 32.19
N SER A 270 5.03 7.58 31.73
CA SER A 270 4.91 9.04 31.74
C SER A 270 5.08 9.69 30.36
N GLY A 271 5.82 9.06 29.44
CA GLY A 271 6.03 9.48 28.06
C GLY A 271 5.78 8.33 27.09
N HIS A 272 4.54 8.21 26.63
CA HIS A 272 4.08 7.14 25.74
C HIS A 272 3.17 7.66 24.62
N PHE A 273 2.96 6.78 23.65
CA PHE A 273 1.86 6.84 22.71
C PHE A 273 0.78 5.83 23.11
N THR A 274 -0.42 6.01 22.55
CA THR A 274 -1.58 5.14 22.74
C THR A 274 -2.10 4.67 21.38
N SER A 275 -2.88 3.59 21.37
CA SER A 275 -3.54 3.06 20.17
C SER A 275 -5.05 3.24 20.27
N ASP A 276 -5.64 3.93 19.29
CA ASP A 276 -7.08 4.12 19.18
C ASP A 276 -7.81 2.77 19.08
N ILE A 277 -7.25 1.84 18.30
CA ILE A 277 -7.82 0.49 18.10
C ILE A 277 -7.81 -0.29 19.42
N ALA A 278 -6.66 -0.33 20.10
CA ALA A 278 -6.51 -1.08 21.34
C ALA A 278 -7.44 -0.54 22.44
N ALA A 279 -7.61 0.80 22.50
CA ALA A 279 -8.60 1.42 23.38
C ALA A 279 -10.04 1.04 23.00
N SER A 280 -10.40 1.05 21.71
CA SER A 280 -11.74 0.69 21.21
C SER A 280 -12.15 -0.74 21.57
N ILE A 281 -11.21 -1.68 21.58
CA ILE A 281 -11.46 -3.09 21.94
C ILE A 281 -11.26 -3.39 23.44
N GLY A 282 -11.11 -2.36 24.29
CA GLY A 282 -10.98 -2.54 25.74
C GLY A 282 -9.65 -3.16 26.18
N ILE A 283 -8.57 -2.91 25.45
CA ILE A 283 -7.19 -3.32 25.79
C ILE A 283 -6.28 -2.10 25.66
N PRO A 284 -6.45 -1.07 26.51
CA PRO A 284 -5.61 0.12 26.40
C PRO A 284 -4.14 -0.24 26.65
N ILE A 285 -3.28 0.24 25.78
CA ILE A 285 -1.83 0.01 25.78
C ILE A 285 -1.05 1.32 25.77
N PHE A 286 0.17 1.25 26.27
CA PHE A 286 1.18 2.27 26.09
C PHE A 286 2.30 1.74 25.20
N THR A 287 2.77 2.61 24.30
CA THR A 287 3.86 2.29 23.38
C THR A 287 4.95 3.36 23.42
N ARG A 288 6.18 2.96 23.13
CA ARG A 288 7.33 3.87 23.07
C ARG A 288 8.35 3.39 22.05
N HIS A 289 8.88 4.30 21.24
CA HIS A 289 9.99 4.00 20.34
C HIS A 289 11.26 3.64 21.12
N LEU A 290 12.04 2.72 20.56
CA LEU A 290 13.38 2.40 21.03
C LEU A 290 14.44 3.12 20.17
N PRO A 291 15.58 3.48 20.78
CA PRO A 291 16.74 3.89 20.01
C PRO A 291 17.14 2.81 19.00
N HIS A 292 17.59 3.24 17.83
CA HIS A 292 18.06 2.34 16.77
C HIS A 292 19.40 1.70 17.14
N ASP A 293 19.61 0.44 16.73
CA ASP A 293 20.88 -0.22 17.00
C ASP A 293 21.99 0.37 16.11
N PRO A 294 23.14 0.77 16.69
CA PRO A 294 24.25 1.34 15.93
C PRO A 294 24.77 0.47 14.79
N LYS A 295 24.58 -0.87 14.87
CA LYS A 295 25.03 -1.82 13.84
C LYS A 295 24.36 -1.64 12.49
N TRP A 296 23.12 -1.13 12.48
CA TRP A 296 22.37 -0.89 11.24
C TRP A 296 21.90 0.55 11.07
N ALA A 297 21.92 1.36 12.14
CA ALA A 297 21.55 2.77 12.06
C ALA A 297 22.58 3.65 11.32
N LYS A 298 23.86 3.22 11.25
CA LYS A 298 24.97 4.00 10.68
C LYS A 298 25.27 3.70 9.21
N ASP A 299 24.76 2.59 8.67
CA ASP A 299 24.96 2.20 7.28
C ASP A 299 23.60 2.10 6.56
N PRO A 300 23.10 3.20 5.99
CA PRO A 300 21.82 3.22 5.29
C PRO A 300 21.92 2.63 3.87
N ARG A 301 23.04 2.00 3.48
CA ARG A 301 23.19 1.44 2.13
C ARG A 301 22.14 0.34 1.91
N PRO A 302 21.21 0.50 0.95
CA PRO A 302 20.12 -0.47 0.70
C PRO A 302 20.58 -1.81 0.13
N ALA A 303 21.90 -2.08 0.10
CA ALA A 303 22.50 -3.14 -0.70
C ALA A 303 22.46 -4.54 -0.05
N ALA A 304 21.84 -4.71 1.13
CA ALA A 304 21.77 -5.99 1.83
C ALA A 304 20.36 -6.42 2.31
N HIS A 305 19.29 -5.71 1.91
CA HIS A 305 18.02 -5.73 2.67
C HIS A 305 16.74 -5.95 1.84
N ASP A 306 16.79 -6.69 0.73
CA ASP A 306 15.63 -6.96 -0.13
C ASP A 306 14.89 -5.67 -0.60
N GLY A 307 15.59 -4.52 -0.64
CA GLY A 307 15.04 -3.22 -0.99
C GLY A 307 14.25 -2.49 0.13
N ARG A 308 14.15 -3.05 1.34
CA ARG A 308 13.40 -2.43 2.46
C ARG A 308 14.28 -1.63 3.40
N SER A 309 13.73 -0.55 3.93
CA SER A 309 14.39 0.27 4.96
C SER A 309 14.49 -0.51 6.29
N PRO A 310 15.66 -0.53 6.96
CA PRO A 310 15.83 -1.24 8.24
C PRO A 310 14.99 -0.63 9.38
N PHE A 311 14.50 0.60 9.19
CA PHE A 311 13.63 1.29 10.13
C PHE A 311 12.17 0.80 10.06
N VAL A 312 11.78 0.01 9.07
CA VAL A 312 10.38 -0.40 8.88
C VAL A 312 9.91 -1.27 10.05
N ASN A 313 8.79 -0.88 10.68
CA ASN A 313 8.09 -1.67 11.70
C ASN A 313 6.58 -1.62 11.43
N GLN A 314 6.13 -2.41 10.46
CA GLN A 314 4.73 -2.41 10.02
C GLN A 314 3.75 -2.75 11.15
N TYR A 315 4.10 -3.71 12.01
CA TYR A 315 3.26 -4.08 13.16
C TYR A 315 3.01 -2.89 14.09
N ALA A 316 4.04 -2.11 14.40
CA ALA A 316 3.87 -0.92 15.21
C ALA A 316 3.14 0.20 14.45
N THR A 317 3.35 0.35 13.14
CA THR A 317 2.63 1.35 12.35
C THR A 317 1.13 1.06 12.31
N PHE A 318 0.71 -0.18 11.99
CA PHE A 318 -0.70 -0.55 11.91
C PHE A 318 -1.40 -0.57 13.27
N LEU A 319 -0.66 -0.85 14.34
CA LEU A 319 -1.18 -0.73 15.71
C LEU A 319 -1.65 0.70 16.03
N HIS A 320 -1.12 1.72 15.36
CA HIS A 320 -1.40 3.13 15.63
C HIS A 320 -2.26 3.80 14.56
N LEU A 321 -2.97 3.05 13.71
CA LEU A 321 -3.96 3.63 12.79
C LEU A 321 -5.02 4.41 13.59
N SER A 322 -5.41 5.58 13.09
CA SER A 322 -6.37 6.42 13.81
C SER A 322 -7.81 5.99 13.54
N LEU A 323 -8.60 5.95 14.62
CA LEU A 323 -10.05 5.75 14.56
C LEU A 323 -10.85 7.05 14.70
N ASN A 324 -10.21 8.21 14.58
CA ASN A 324 -10.92 9.49 14.67
C ASN A 324 -11.47 9.91 13.30
N PRO A 325 -12.80 9.83 13.05
CA PRO A 325 -13.37 10.11 11.73
C PRO A 325 -13.31 11.58 11.30
N SER A 326 -13.05 12.49 12.25
CA SER A 326 -13.05 13.95 12.08
C SER A 326 -11.65 14.54 11.91
N LYS A 327 -10.59 13.75 12.12
CA LYS A 327 -9.21 14.19 11.87
C LYS A 327 -8.78 13.80 10.45
N ASP A 328 -7.90 14.62 9.87
CA ASP A 328 -7.23 14.32 8.59
C ASP A 328 -6.36 13.05 8.65
N THR A 329 -6.14 12.52 9.85
CA THR A 329 -5.45 11.25 10.08
C THR A 329 -6.36 10.05 9.99
N TRP A 330 -7.61 10.11 9.52
CA TRP A 330 -8.38 8.89 9.24
C TRP A 330 -7.99 8.31 7.87
N PRO A 331 -7.55 7.05 7.74
CA PRO A 331 -7.22 6.05 8.77
C PRO A 331 -5.72 6.02 9.11
N LEU A 332 -5.02 7.12 8.85
CA LEU A 332 -3.60 7.25 9.01
C LEU A 332 -3.06 7.12 10.45
N ALA A 333 -1.97 6.37 10.59
CA ALA A 333 -1.17 6.44 11.80
C ALA A 333 -0.56 7.84 11.98
N ALA A 334 -0.36 8.26 13.23
CA ALA A 334 0.28 9.54 13.53
C ALA A 334 1.67 9.62 12.87
N ASP A 335 2.10 10.85 12.52
CA ASP A 335 3.34 11.07 11.77
C ASP A 335 4.57 10.48 12.47
N ASP A 336 4.61 10.40 13.80
CA ASP A 336 5.67 9.72 14.53
C ASP A 336 5.83 8.25 14.09
N TRP A 337 4.74 7.49 13.96
CA TRP A 337 4.78 6.08 13.57
C TRP A 337 4.96 5.85 12.06
N ARG A 338 4.77 6.89 11.25
CA ARG A 338 5.02 6.88 9.80
C ARG A 338 6.44 7.31 9.45
N SER A 339 6.98 8.30 10.16
CA SER A 339 8.25 8.97 9.84
C SER A 339 9.41 8.53 10.75
N ARG A 340 9.14 8.14 12.00
CA ARG A 340 10.12 7.61 12.95
C ARG A 340 9.94 6.11 13.08
N GLY A 341 10.43 5.39 12.07
CA GLY A 341 10.54 3.93 12.13
C GLY A 341 11.45 3.43 13.27
N GLY A 342 11.49 2.13 13.48
CA GLY A 342 12.32 1.46 14.47
C GLY A 342 11.53 0.52 15.38
N SER A 343 12.26 -0.18 16.24
CA SER A 343 11.66 -1.07 17.22
C SER A 343 10.88 -0.29 18.28
N ALA A 344 9.88 -0.92 18.87
CA ALA A 344 9.02 -0.31 19.86
C ALA A 344 8.79 -1.23 21.05
N ILE A 345 8.51 -0.65 22.21
CA ILE A 345 7.98 -1.36 23.38
C ILE A 345 6.48 -1.13 23.44
N ILE A 346 5.74 -2.16 23.82
CA ILE A 346 4.31 -2.14 24.13
C ILE A 346 4.07 -2.77 25.52
N VAL A 347 3.25 -2.10 26.33
CA VAL A 347 2.74 -2.61 27.63
C VAL A 347 1.26 -2.31 27.76
N ARG A 348 0.54 -3.08 28.58
CA ARG A 348 -0.83 -2.71 28.94
C ARG A 348 -0.85 -1.53 29.91
N GLN A 349 -1.82 -0.64 29.74
CA GLN A 349 -2.02 0.51 30.64
C GLN A 349 -2.33 0.07 32.09
N ASP A 350 -3.04 -1.04 32.26
CA ASP A 350 -3.37 -1.63 33.56
C ASP A 350 -2.22 -2.42 34.22
N LYS A 351 -1.04 -2.47 33.58
CA LYS A 351 0.15 -3.22 34.01
C LYS A 351 -0.07 -4.74 34.14
N LYS A 352 -1.19 -5.29 33.63
CA LYS A 352 -1.33 -6.75 33.48
C LYS A 352 -0.30 -7.24 32.45
N PRO A 353 0.16 -8.50 32.53
CA PRO A 353 1.12 -9.04 31.57
C PRO A 353 0.62 -8.96 30.13
N LEU A 354 1.50 -8.61 29.20
CA LEU A 354 1.28 -8.70 27.77
C LEU A 354 2.29 -9.68 27.17
N LEU A 355 1.80 -10.81 26.65
CA LEU A 355 2.68 -11.83 26.07
C LEU A 355 2.96 -11.56 24.59
N PRO A 356 4.06 -12.09 24.02
CA PRO A 356 4.36 -11.93 22.60
C PRO A 356 3.24 -12.36 21.66
N ILE A 357 2.51 -13.44 21.98
CA ILE A 357 1.38 -13.91 21.17
C ILE A 357 0.20 -12.93 21.19
N ASP A 358 -0.03 -12.24 22.32
CA ASP A 358 -1.11 -11.26 22.46
C ASP A 358 -0.79 -9.99 21.69
N ALA A 359 0.47 -9.54 21.75
CA ALA A 359 0.95 -8.43 20.95
C ALA A 359 0.94 -8.77 19.45
N GLU A 360 1.31 -10.00 19.06
CA GLU A 360 1.17 -10.47 17.68
C GLU A 360 -0.28 -10.42 17.21
N ALA A 361 -1.20 -10.99 18.01
CA ALA A 361 -2.63 -10.99 17.71
C ALA A 361 -3.16 -9.56 17.53
N LEU A 362 -2.81 -8.65 18.44
CA LEU A 362 -3.24 -7.26 18.39
C LEU A 362 -2.72 -6.55 17.13
N CYS A 363 -1.43 -6.64 16.85
CA CYS A 363 -0.83 -6.02 15.67
C CYS A 363 -1.39 -6.58 14.36
N ARG A 364 -1.57 -7.91 14.28
CA ARG A 364 -2.10 -8.57 13.08
C ARG A 364 -3.60 -8.31 12.90
N TYR A 365 -4.37 -8.23 13.98
CA TYR A 365 -5.77 -7.78 13.92
C TYR A 365 -5.87 -6.36 13.34
N CYS A 366 -5.02 -5.44 13.80
CA CYS A 366 -4.99 -4.08 13.26
C CYS A 366 -4.67 -4.07 11.74
N GLN A 367 -3.73 -4.91 11.31
CA GLN A 367 -3.29 -4.99 9.92
C GLN A 367 -4.26 -5.71 8.98
N PHE A 368 -4.85 -6.82 9.41
CA PHE A 368 -5.58 -7.74 8.53
C PHE A 368 -7.09 -7.70 8.70
N GLU A 369 -7.61 -7.18 9.82
CA GLU A 369 -9.06 -7.04 10.04
C GLU A 369 -9.47 -5.57 10.05
N VAL A 370 -8.77 -4.72 10.82
CA VAL A 370 -9.17 -3.32 10.98
C VAL A 370 -8.83 -2.47 9.75
N LEU A 371 -7.62 -2.59 9.21
CA LEU A 371 -7.21 -1.82 8.04
C LEU A 371 -8.17 -2.02 6.84
N PRO A 372 -8.59 -3.24 6.46
CA PRO A 372 -9.58 -3.39 5.39
C PRO A 372 -10.90 -2.68 5.67
N LEU A 373 -11.42 -2.67 6.91
CA LEU A 373 -12.64 -1.95 7.23
C LEU A 373 -12.45 -0.43 7.04
N LEU A 374 -11.32 0.09 7.51
CA LEU A 374 -10.93 1.49 7.35
C LEU A 374 -10.77 1.87 5.88
N SER A 375 -10.06 1.05 5.10
CA SER A 375 -9.88 1.19 3.65
C SER A 375 -11.21 1.17 2.89
N HIS A 376 -12.16 0.31 3.28
CA HIS A 376 -13.48 0.30 2.66
C HIS A 376 -14.25 1.61 2.91
N SER A 377 -14.09 2.24 4.09
CA SER A 377 -14.70 3.54 4.35
C SER A 377 -14.15 4.67 3.47
N LEU A 378 -12.95 4.48 2.92
CA LEU A 378 -12.37 5.38 1.92
C LEU A 378 -12.85 5.08 0.50
N GLY A 379 -13.63 4.01 0.31
CA GLY A 379 -14.06 3.51 -0.99
C GLY A 379 -12.96 2.73 -1.72
N GLU A 380 -12.03 2.08 -1.00
CA GLU A 380 -10.94 1.31 -1.63
C GLU A 380 -11.47 0.06 -2.34
N TYR A 381 -12.46 -0.61 -1.76
CA TYR A 381 -13.04 -1.84 -2.31
C TYR A 381 -14.34 -1.61 -3.09
N ASP A 382 -15.16 -0.62 -2.67
CA ASP A 382 -16.35 -0.16 -3.37
C ASP A 382 -16.46 1.37 -3.21
N CYS A 383 -16.17 2.10 -4.29
CA CYS A 383 -16.15 3.55 -4.29
C CYS A 383 -17.54 4.20 -4.37
N GLU A 384 -18.53 3.49 -4.89
CA GLU A 384 -19.91 3.96 -4.99
C GLU A 384 -20.66 3.75 -3.67
N ARG A 385 -20.23 2.77 -2.87
CA ARG A 385 -20.79 2.43 -1.57
C ARG A 385 -19.71 2.24 -0.52
N PRO A 386 -18.93 3.29 -0.17
CA PRO A 386 -18.00 3.20 0.94
C PRO A 386 -18.77 2.86 2.22
N MET A 387 -18.17 2.04 3.09
CA MET A 387 -18.76 1.79 4.39
C MET A 387 -18.83 3.09 5.19
N GLU A 388 -19.98 3.34 5.83
CA GLU A 388 -20.09 4.47 6.72
C GLU A 388 -19.06 4.37 7.84
N LYS A 389 -18.35 5.46 8.15
CA LYS A 389 -17.32 5.45 9.20
C LYS A 389 -17.87 4.98 10.55
N SER A 390 -19.13 5.31 10.86
CA SER A 390 -19.81 4.86 12.09
C SER A 390 -19.99 3.34 12.13
N LEU A 391 -20.36 2.73 10.99
CA LEU A 391 -20.47 1.29 10.84
C LEU A 391 -19.11 0.62 11.04
N VAL A 392 -18.06 1.14 10.39
CA VAL A 392 -16.69 0.63 10.58
C VAL A 392 -16.27 0.66 12.05
N LEU A 393 -16.50 1.78 12.74
CA LEU A 393 -16.21 1.90 14.17
C LEU A 393 -16.99 0.87 15.01
N SER A 394 -18.25 0.60 14.67
CA SER A 394 -19.06 -0.41 15.38
C SER A 394 -18.56 -1.84 15.19
N MET A 395 -17.90 -2.13 14.07
CA MET A 395 -17.32 -3.44 13.78
C MET A 395 -15.99 -3.67 14.51
N ILE A 396 -15.25 -2.61 14.84
CA ILE A 396 -13.99 -2.67 15.59
C ILE A 396 -14.29 -2.80 17.08
N CYS A 397 -14.61 -4.02 17.49
CA CYS A 397 -15.04 -4.34 18.86
C CYS A 397 -14.33 -5.56 19.44
N ARG A 398 -14.41 -5.70 20.77
CA ARG A 398 -13.75 -6.77 21.52
C ARG A 398 -14.13 -8.19 21.07
N PRO A 399 -15.41 -8.55 20.84
CA PRO A 399 -15.77 -9.89 20.39
C PRO A 399 -15.11 -10.30 19.08
N VAL A 400 -15.00 -9.38 18.11
CA VAL A 400 -14.35 -9.66 16.81
C VAL A 400 -12.86 -9.90 17.02
N PHE A 401 -12.21 -9.10 17.86
CA PHE A 401 -10.82 -9.33 18.23
C PHE A 401 -10.59 -10.68 18.94
N GLU A 402 -11.49 -11.08 19.85
CA GLU A 402 -11.38 -12.38 20.55
C GLU A 402 -11.49 -13.55 19.58
N ILE A 403 -12.41 -13.49 18.61
CA ILE A 403 -12.50 -14.48 17.53
C ILE A 403 -11.18 -14.55 16.76
N TYR A 404 -10.59 -13.40 16.42
CA TYR A 404 -9.30 -13.34 15.73
C TYR A 404 -8.17 -13.97 16.57
N TRP A 405 -8.09 -13.61 17.85
CA TRP A 405 -7.08 -14.13 18.78
C TRP A 405 -7.15 -15.65 18.89
N HIS A 406 -8.35 -16.22 19.03
CA HIS A 406 -8.54 -17.67 19.11
C HIS A 406 -8.10 -18.39 17.84
N LYS A 407 -8.44 -17.86 16.65
CA LYS A 407 -7.96 -18.40 15.37
C LYS A 407 -6.43 -18.40 15.30
N LEU A 408 -5.79 -17.30 15.69
CA LEU A 408 -4.33 -17.21 15.68
C LEU A 408 -3.69 -18.16 16.72
N ALA A 409 -4.28 -18.30 17.91
CA ALA A 409 -3.80 -19.22 18.94
C ALA A 409 -3.82 -20.67 18.44
N ASP A 410 -4.89 -21.07 17.74
CA ASP A 410 -5.02 -22.39 17.11
C ASP A 410 -3.97 -22.60 16.02
N GLU A 411 -3.75 -21.62 15.13
CA GLU A 411 -2.70 -21.64 14.10
C GLU A 411 -1.30 -21.82 14.71
N ARG A 412 -1.03 -21.12 15.82
CA ARG A 412 0.23 -21.18 16.54
C ARG A 412 0.35 -22.39 17.47
N LYS A 413 -0.69 -23.24 17.54
CA LYS A 413 -0.78 -24.41 18.44
C LYS A 413 -0.51 -24.05 19.91
N VAL A 414 -0.93 -22.85 20.31
CA VAL A 414 -0.79 -22.40 21.70
C VAL A 414 -1.93 -23.01 22.49
N SER A 415 -1.60 -23.70 23.59
CA SER A 415 -2.61 -24.28 24.47
C SER A 415 -3.49 -23.18 25.07
N THR A 416 -4.78 -23.19 24.71
CA THR A 416 -5.81 -22.28 25.24
C THR A 416 -6.06 -22.44 26.74
N VAL A 417 -5.44 -23.45 27.37
CA VAL A 417 -5.56 -23.77 28.81
C VAL A 417 -4.98 -22.68 29.72
N ARG A 418 -4.17 -21.75 29.20
CA ARG A 418 -3.75 -20.54 29.97
C ARG A 418 -4.78 -19.41 29.99
N GLY A 419 -5.94 -19.58 29.36
CA GLY A 419 -6.98 -18.56 29.23
C GLY A 419 -6.55 -17.47 28.26
N ALA A 420 -7.48 -16.95 27.44
CA ALA A 420 -7.21 -15.68 26.79
C ALA A 420 -6.98 -14.62 27.90
N PRO A 421 -6.09 -13.63 27.75
CA PRO A 421 -5.75 -12.64 28.78
C PRO A 421 -6.89 -11.64 29.10
N TYR A 422 -8.11 -12.03 28.76
CA TYR A 422 -9.31 -11.24 28.56
C TYR A 422 -10.51 -11.76 29.35
N TYR A 423 -10.38 -12.90 30.05
CA TYR A 423 -11.46 -13.55 30.81
C TYR A 423 -11.57 -13.15 32.29
N ASN A 424 -10.68 -12.29 32.78
CA ASN A 424 -10.72 -11.81 34.18
C ASN A 424 -10.89 -10.28 34.19
N ASP A 425 -12.09 -9.82 33.85
CA ASP A 425 -12.64 -8.55 34.30
C ASP A 425 -13.94 -8.80 35.06
#